data_AF-A0A7C6SR17-F1
#
_entry.id   AF-A0A7C6SR17-F1
#
_cell.length_a   1.000
_cell.length_b   1.000
_cell.length_c   1.000
_cell.angle_alpha   90.00
_cell.angle_beta   90.00
_cell.angle_gamma   90.00
#
_symmetry.space_group_name_H-M   'P 1'
#
loop_
_entity.id
_entity.type
_entity.pdbx_description
1 polymer ?
#
loop_
_entity_poly.entity_id
_entity_poly.type
_entity_poly.pdbx_seq_one_letter_code
_entity_poly.pdbx_strand_id
1 'polypeptide(L)'
;MGALQVELAAEQFPASEAMQLDSIPTLIMELVMGNVEGVILADSVAASYAKVNPNIVISEIPVAYSTAGVGIAVAKSEDNASFLEAINAYLEKVLADGTFEKWVDEAYEINGLLLQESK
;
A
#
# COMPACT_ATOMS: atom_id res chain seq x y z
N MET A 1 0.66 4.83 -11.07
CA MET A 1 1.09 3.89 -10.01
C MET A 1 -0.10 3.01 -9.63
N GLY A 2 0.11 1.76 -9.21
CA GLY A 2 -0.99 0.87 -8.80
C GLY A 2 -1.61 0.00 -9.90
N ALA A 3 -0.78 -0.60 -10.78
CA ALA A 3 -1.26 -1.44 -11.88
C ALA A 3 -2.16 -2.59 -11.40
N LEU A 4 -1.79 -3.26 -10.30
CA LEU A 4 -2.61 -4.31 -9.70
C LEU A 4 -3.99 -3.78 -9.27
N GLN A 5 -4.05 -2.62 -8.62
CA GLN A 5 -5.32 -2.04 -8.16
C GLN A 5 -6.23 -1.67 -9.33
N VAL A 6 -5.66 -1.22 -10.46
CA VAL A 6 -6.41 -0.94 -11.69
C VAL A 6 -6.96 -2.23 -12.30
N GLU A 7 -6.15 -3.28 -12.36
CA GLU A 7 -6.59 -4.61 -12.83
C GLU A 7 -7.71 -5.16 -11.95
N LEU A 8 -7.54 -5.12 -10.62
CA LEU A 8 -8.56 -5.58 -9.66
C LEU A 8 -9.87 -4.78 -9.79
N ALA A 9 -9.79 -3.46 -10.00
CA ALA A 9 -10.96 -2.62 -10.23
C ALA A 9 -11.71 -3.07 -11.50
N ALA A 10 -11.01 -3.28 -12.60
CA ALA A 10 -11.61 -3.68 -13.87
C ALA A 10 -12.22 -5.09 -13.81
N GLU A 11 -11.57 -6.03 -13.11
CA GLU A 11 -12.02 -7.43 -13.01
C GLU A 11 -13.20 -7.61 -12.06
N GLN A 12 -13.17 -6.97 -10.89
CA GLN A 12 -14.14 -7.21 -9.80
C GLN A 12 -15.24 -6.16 -9.74
N PHE A 13 -15.00 -4.96 -10.30
CA PHE A 13 -15.96 -3.87 -10.34
C PHE A 13 -16.18 -3.37 -11.79
N PRO A 14 -16.55 -4.26 -12.74
CA PRO A 14 -16.64 -3.92 -14.16
C PRO A 14 -17.74 -2.91 -14.51
N ALA A 15 -18.67 -2.66 -13.58
CA ALA A 15 -19.73 -1.65 -13.73
C ALA A 15 -19.32 -0.26 -13.20
N SER A 16 -18.15 -0.15 -12.56
CA SER A 16 -17.62 1.10 -12.02
C SER A 16 -16.72 1.80 -13.05
N GLU A 17 -16.72 3.14 -13.01
CA GLU A 17 -15.74 3.93 -13.75
C GLU A 17 -14.43 4.02 -12.95
N ALA A 18 -13.35 3.45 -13.48
CA ALA A 18 -12.06 3.47 -12.80
C ALA A 18 -11.31 4.77 -13.12
N MET A 19 -10.97 5.53 -12.07
CA MET A 19 -10.08 6.68 -12.15
C MET A 19 -8.73 6.35 -11.51
N GLN A 20 -7.65 6.57 -12.25
CA GLN A 20 -6.29 6.47 -11.71
C GLN A 20 -5.75 7.87 -11.46
N LEU A 21 -5.38 8.17 -10.21
CA LEU A 21 -4.77 9.44 -9.83
C LEU A 21 -3.31 9.26 -9.42
N ASP A 22 -2.57 10.36 -9.49
CA ASP A 22 -1.12 10.38 -9.34
C ASP A 22 -0.64 10.22 -7.90
N SER A 23 -1.51 10.47 -6.91
CA SER A 23 -1.15 10.41 -5.48
C SER A 23 -2.28 9.89 -4.60
N ILE A 24 -1.89 9.21 -3.50
CA ILE A 24 -2.82 8.70 -2.50
C ILE A 24 -3.55 9.84 -1.76
N PRO A 25 -2.89 10.93 -1.33
CA PRO A 25 -3.60 12.06 -0.72
C PRO A 25 -4.72 12.62 -1.60
N THR A 26 -4.50 12.71 -2.92
CA THR A 26 -5.55 13.14 -3.87
C THR A 26 -6.71 12.16 -3.91
N LEU A 27 -6.44 10.84 -4.00
CA LEU A 27 -7.51 9.82 -3.97
C LEU A 27 -8.37 9.91 -2.70
N ILE A 28 -7.72 10.11 -1.56
CA ILE A 28 -8.42 10.24 -0.28
C ILE A 28 -9.22 11.55 -0.21
N MET A 29 -8.70 12.64 -0.77
CA MET A 29 -9.43 13.90 -0.87
C MET A 29 -10.70 13.76 -1.73
N GLU A 30 -10.62 13.12 -2.90
CA GLU A 30 -11.78 12.86 -3.77
C GLU A 30 -12.84 12.00 -3.06
N LEU A 31 -12.41 11.00 -2.29
CA LEU A 31 -13.31 10.17 -1.48
C LEU A 31 -14.02 10.99 -0.40
N VAL A 32 -13.28 11.84 0.32
CA VAL A 32 -13.84 12.71 1.38
C VAL A 32 -14.75 13.79 0.81
N MET A 33 -14.47 14.28 -0.41
CA MET A 33 -15.33 15.23 -1.13
C MET A 33 -16.59 14.56 -1.71
N GLY A 34 -16.63 13.23 -1.77
CA GLY A 34 -17.74 12.46 -2.34
C GLY A 34 -17.74 12.42 -3.86
N ASN A 35 -16.59 12.69 -4.50
CA ASN A 35 -16.44 12.62 -5.94
C ASN A 35 -16.21 11.18 -6.44
N VAL A 36 -15.80 10.28 -5.55
CA VAL A 36 -15.70 8.83 -5.78
C VAL A 36 -16.32 8.08 -4.61
N GLU A 37 -16.90 6.92 -4.87
CA GLU A 37 -17.55 6.09 -3.83
C GLU A 37 -16.58 5.15 -3.10
N GLY A 38 -15.38 4.92 -3.65
CA GLY A 38 -14.40 4.02 -3.06
C GLY A 38 -13.01 4.15 -3.69
N VAL A 39 -12.01 3.69 -2.95
CA VAL A 39 -10.62 3.67 -3.40
C VAL A 39 -10.01 2.31 -3.05
N ILE A 40 -9.39 1.66 -4.03
CA ILE A 40 -8.61 0.42 -3.80
C ILE A 40 -7.17 0.81 -3.46
N LEU A 41 -6.74 0.50 -2.24
CA LEU A 41 -5.39 0.73 -1.73
C LEU A 41 -4.82 -0.57 -1.14
N ALA A 42 -3.52 -0.60 -0.88
CA ALA A 42 -2.93 -1.65 -0.06
C ALA A 42 -3.48 -1.56 1.38
N ASP A 43 -3.75 -2.72 2.01
CA ASP A 43 -4.39 -2.82 3.33
C ASP A 43 -3.69 -1.96 4.40
N SER A 44 -2.37 -2.03 4.43
CA SER A 44 -1.48 -1.24 5.28
C SER A 44 -1.72 0.27 5.17
N VAL A 45 -1.83 0.76 3.95
CA VAL A 45 -2.02 2.17 3.65
C VAL A 45 -3.45 2.57 4.03
N ALA A 46 -4.45 1.80 3.59
CA ALA A 46 -5.86 2.05 3.93
C ALA A 46 -6.07 2.13 5.46
N ALA A 47 -5.48 1.22 6.21
CA ALA A 47 -5.52 1.20 7.67
C ALA A 47 -4.92 2.47 8.28
N SER A 48 -3.77 2.95 7.76
CA SER A 48 -3.16 4.20 8.25
C SER A 48 -4.09 5.42 8.09
N TYR A 49 -4.81 5.51 6.97
CA TYR A 49 -5.76 6.61 6.71
C TYR A 49 -7.03 6.48 7.55
N ALA A 50 -7.61 5.29 7.65
CA ALA A 50 -8.81 5.03 8.46
C ALA A 50 -8.55 5.28 9.96
N LYS A 51 -7.34 5.00 10.46
CA LYS A 51 -6.97 5.24 11.86
C LYS A 51 -6.97 6.71 12.23
N VAL A 52 -6.61 7.60 11.30
CA VAL A 52 -6.44 9.05 11.56
C VAL A 52 -7.59 9.90 11.05
N ASN A 53 -8.47 9.35 10.20
CA ASN A 53 -9.63 10.06 9.65
C ASN A 53 -10.92 9.27 9.93
N PRO A 54 -11.78 9.73 10.88
CA PRO A 54 -13.00 9.01 11.26
C PRO A 54 -14.07 8.96 10.15
N ASN A 55 -13.92 9.76 9.08
CA ASN A 55 -14.83 9.75 7.93
C ASN A 55 -14.47 8.67 6.90
N ILE A 56 -13.38 7.93 7.11
CA ILE A 56 -12.92 6.86 6.23
C ILE A 56 -13.04 5.54 6.98
N VAL A 57 -13.59 4.54 6.32
CA VAL A 57 -13.71 3.18 6.84
C VAL A 57 -13.20 2.19 5.80
N ILE A 58 -12.63 1.08 6.27
CA ILE A 58 -12.28 -0.03 5.40
C ILE A 58 -13.59 -0.76 5.05
N SER A 59 -13.85 -0.93 3.76
CA SER A 59 -15.06 -1.60 3.27
C SER A 59 -15.15 -3.05 3.77
N GLU A 60 -16.37 -3.50 4.09
CA GLU A 60 -16.64 -4.92 4.38
C GLU A 60 -16.66 -5.78 3.11
N ILE A 61 -16.75 -5.15 1.93
CA ILE A 61 -16.69 -5.85 0.64
C ILE A 61 -15.23 -6.24 0.39
N PRO A 62 -14.88 -7.53 0.39
CA PRO A 62 -13.51 -7.95 0.18
C PRO A 62 -13.11 -7.76 -1.29
N VAL A 63 -11.93 -7.20 -1.53
CA VAL A 63 -11.27 -7.26 -2.84
C VAL A 63 -10.40 -8.51 -2.83
N ALA A 64 -10.73 -9.49 -3.67
CA ALA A 64 -9.95 -10.72 -3.74
C ALA A 64 -8.63 -10.46 -4.47
N TYR A 65 -7.49 -10.78 -3.86
CA TYR A 65 -6.21 -10.70 -4.56
C TYR A 65 -5.32 -11.86 -4.14
N SER A 66 -4.61 -12.45 -5.10
CA SER A 66 -3.52 -13.38 -4.79
C SER A 66 -2.22 -12.58 -4.74
N THR A 67 -1.68 -12.39 -3.55
CA THR A 67 -0.35 -11.80 -3.39
C THR A 67 0.69 -12.92 -3.39
N ALA A 68 1.76 -12.73 -4.18
CA ALA A 68 3.00 -13.52 -4.04
C ALA A 68 3.94 -12.92 -2.96
N GLY A 69 3.48 -11.87 -2.26
CA GLY A 69 4.29 -11.02 -1.39
C GLY A 69 4.81 -9.78 -2.10
N VAL A 70 5.54 -8.96 -1.35
CA VAL A 70 6.35 -7.86 -1.88
C VAL A 70 7.80 -8.34 -1.89
N GLY A 71 8.52 -8.08 -2.98
CA GLY A 71 9.91 -8.52 -3.15
C GLY A 71 10.83 -7.37 -3.52
N ILE A 72 12.11 -7.51 -3.17
CA ILE A 72 13.17 -6.62 -3.62
C ILE A 72 13.67 -7.11 -4.98
N ALA A 73 13.58 -6.26 -6.00
CA ALA A 73 14.06 -6.58 -7.35
C ALA A 73 15.54 -6.21 -7.51
N VAL A 74 16.35 -7.17 -7.96
CA VAL A 74 17.77 -6.99 -8.26
C VAL A 74 18.02 -7.40 -9.71
N ALA A 75 18.90 -6.69 -10.42
CA ALA A 75 19.27 -7.05 -11.80
C ALA A 75 19.91 -8.45 -11.84
N LYS A 76 19.45 -9.30 -12.75
CA LYS A 76 19.94 -10.68 -12.88
C LYS A 76 21.34 -10.70 -13.50
N SER A 77 22.35 -10.93 -12.67
CA SER A 77 23.75 -11.16 -13.08
C SER A 77 24.49 -12.01 -12.04
N GLU A 78 25.59 -12.64 -12.42
CA GLU A 78 26.45 -13.38 -11.46
C GLU A 78 27.06 -12.44 -10.43
N ASP A 79 27.41 -11.21 -10.83
CA ASP A 79 27.96 -10.18 -9.94
C ASP A 79 26.99 -9.79 -8.81
N ASN A 80 25.68 -9.93 -9.03
CA ASN A 80 24.65 -9.58 -8.06
C ASN A 80 24.19 -10.75 -7.18
N ALA A 81 24.71 -11.96 -7.39
CA ALA A 81 24.28 -13.14 -6.64
C ALA A 81 24.57 -13.00 -5.13
N SER A 82 25.78 -12.57 -4.78
CA SER A 82 26.18 -12.33 -3.38
C SER A 82 25.40 -11.17 -2.75
N PHE A 83 25.02 -10.16 -3.54
CA PHE A 83 24.20 -9.05 -3.08
C PHE A 83 22.78 -9.49 -2.76
N LEU A 84 22.17 -10.31 -3.62
CA LEU A 84 20.84 -10.88 -3.38
C LEU A 84 20.83 -11.78 -2.13
N GLU A 85 21.87 -12.60 -1.93
CA GLU A 85 22.02 -13.42 -0.71
C GLU A 85 22.12 -12.55 0.54
N ALA A 86 22.90 -11.47 0.50
CA ALA A 86 23.03 -10.55 1.63
C ALA A 86 21.70 -9.84 1.96
N ILE A 87 20.93 -9.45 0.94
CA ILE A 87 19.59 -8.88 1.12
C ILE A 87 18.69 -9.90 1.82
N ASN A 88 18.63 -11.14 1.33
CA ASN A 88 17.76 -12.17 1.91
C ASN A 88 18.15 -12.51 3.35
N ALA A 89 19.43 -12.64 3.66
CA ALA A 89 19.92 -12.89 5.01
C ALA A 89 19.58 -11.74 5.97
N TYR A 90 19.65 -10.49 5.49
CA TYR A 90 19.25 -9.35 6.30
C TYR A 90 17.74 -9.31 6.53
N LEU A 91 16.93 -9.61 5.50
CA LEU A 91 15.48 -9.72 5.62
C LEU A 91 15.09 -10.77 6.66
N GLU A 92 15.68 -11.97 6.62
CA GLU A 92 15.43 -13.02 7.62
C GLU A 92 15.71 -12.53 9.04
N LYS A 93 16.81 -11.80 9.24
CA LYS A 93 17.17 -11.24 10.54
C LYS A 93 16.11 -10.25 11.03
N VAL A 94 15.76 -9.25 10.23
CA VAL A 94 14.85 -8.16 10.66
C VAL A 94 13.41 -8.63 10.83
N LEU A 95 13.01 -9.68 10.11
CA LEU A 95 11.73 -10.36 10.31
C LEU A 95 11.74 -11.21 11.59
N ALA A 96 12.85 -11.89 11.91
CA ALA A 96 12.95 -12.73 13.09
C ALA A 96 13.06 -11.94 14.41
N ASP A 97 13.70 -10.76 14.38
CA ASP A 97 13.94 -9.96 15.58
C ASP A 97 12.89 -8.87 15.84
N GLY A 98 11.84 -8.78 15.01
CA GLY A 98 10.76 -7.81 15.15
C GLY A 98 11.10 -6.40 14.68
N THR A 99 12.31 -6.18 14.13
CA THR A 99 12.74 -4.86 13.66
C THR A 99 11.88 -4.39 12.48
N PHE A 100 11.49 -5.30 11.59
CA PHE A 100 10.68 -4.97 10.43
C PHE A 100 9.30 -4.44 10.84
N GLU A 101 8.63 -5.11 11.77
CA GLU A 101 7.33 -4.69 12.32
C GLU A 101 7.42 -3.29 12.94
N LYS A 102 8.50 -3.03 13.69
CA LYS A 102 8.75 -1.71 14.25
C LYS A 102 8.88 -0.63 13.17
N TRP A 103 9.61 -0.90 12.09
CA TRP A 103 9.73 0.06 10.98
C TRP A 103 8.39 0.30 10.28
N VAL A 104 7.55 -0.73 10.15
CA VAL A 104 6.21 -0.60 9.58
C VAL A 104 5.34 0.32 10.44
N ASP A 105 5.36 0.12 11.76
CA ASP A 105 4.60 0.96 12.71
C ASP A 105 5.06 2.43 12.67
N GLU A 106 6.39 2.67 12.69
CA GLU A 106 6.97 4.02 12.58
C GLU A 106 6.58 4.68 11.24
N ALA A 107 6.60 3.94 10.13
CA ALA A 107 6.20 4.46 8.83
C ALA A 107 4.72 4.86 8.78
N TYR A 108 3.82 4.10 9.43
CA TYR A 108 2.41 4.49 9.53
C TYR A 108 2.21 5.76 10.34
N GLU A 109 2.96 5.93 11.43
CA GLU A 109 2.89 7.13 12.25
C GLU A 109 3.36 8.37 11.46
N ILE A 110 4.51 8.28 10.79
CA ILE A 110 5.02 9.35 9.93
C ILE A 110 4.02 9.69 8.82
N ASN A 111 3.46 8.67 8.15
CA ASN A 111 2.48 8.90 7.09
C ASN A 111 1.22 9.60 7.63
N GLY A 112 0.76 9.22 8.82
CA GLY A 112 -0.34 9.90 9.51
C GLY A 112 -0.05 11.36 9.83
N LEU A 113 1.18 11.68 10.27
CA LEU A 113 1.61 13.06 10.58
C LEU A 113 1.68 13.94 9.33
N LEU A 114 2.26 13.44 8.24
CA LEU A 114 2.37 14.18 6.96
C LEU A 114 1.00 14.61 6.42
N LEU A 115 -0.03 13.79 6.64
CA LEU A 115 -1.41 14.10 6.24
C LEU A 115 -2.08 15.19 7.09
N GLN A 116 -1.59 15.41 8.32
CA GLN A 116 -2.07 16.50 9.16
C GLN A 116 -1.43 17.83 8.78
N GLU A 117 -0.18 17.81 8.30
CA GLU A 117 0.56 18.99 7.85
C GLU A 117 0.13 19.49 6.46
N SER A 118 -0.52 18.65 5.65
CA SER A 118 -1.05 19.03 4.33
C SER A 118 -2.43 19.74 4.37
N LYS A 119 -2.85 20.24 5.55
CA LYS A 119 -4.10 21.00 5.75
C LYS A 119 -3.90 22.51 5.68
#